data_AF-A0A520BNX7-F1
#
_entry.id   AF-A0A520BNX7-F1
#
_cell.length_a   1.000
_cell.length_b   1.000
_cell.length_c   1.000
_cell.angle_alpha   90.00
_cell.angle_beta   90.00
_cell.angle_gamma   90.00
#
_symmetry.space_group_name_H-M   'P 1'
#
loop_
_entity.id
_entity.type
_entity.pdbx_description
1 polymer ?
#
loop_
_entity_poly.entity_id
_entity_poly.type
_entity_poly.pdbx_seq_one_letter_code
_entity_poly.pdbx_strand_id
1 'polypeptide(L)'
;MRLKSSFLFILILFCLVSCDKKRVFDDYKSVGNAWARDSIVEFDFKQEDTTQRYNLFVNLRANQSYQFSNLYVIVAMQRPGGLVQRRRAPALRALWTAGG
;
A
#
# COMPACT_ATOMS: atom_id res chain seq x y z
N MET A 1 10.59 -23.39 41.31
CA MET A 1 11.29 -23.18 40.03
C MET A 1 10.53 -22.14 39.20
N ARG A 2 11.21 -21.07 38.76
CA ARG A 2 11.01 -20.47 37.42
C ARG A 2 9.68 -19.75 37.06
N LEU A 3 9.11 -18.90 37.91
CA LEU A 3 8.01 -17.99 37.49
C LEU A 3 8.42 -17.06 36.33
N LYS A 4 9.69 -16.62 36.29
CA LYS A 4 10.30 -15.86 35.19
C LYS A 4 10.29 -16.60 33.85
N SER A 5 10.39 -17.94 33.87
CA SER A 5 10.37 -18.75 32.64
C SER A 5 8.95 -18.89 32.08
N SER A 6 7.93 -18.91 32.95
CA SER A 6 6.52 -19.02 32.53
C SER A 6 6.01 -17.72 31.89
N PHE A 7 6.41 -16.56 32.43
CA PHE A 7 6.06 -15.26 31.86
C PHE A 7 6.66 -15.05 30.45
N LEU A 8 7.86 -15.59 30.22
CA LEU A 8 8.52 -15.56 28.91
C LEU A 8 7.75 -16.38 27.86
N PHE A 9 7.19 -17.52 28.27
CA PHE A 9 6.33 -18.35 27.40
C PHE A 9 5.03 -17.65 27.01
N ILE A 10 4.40 -16.94 27.95
CA ILE A 10 3.18 -16.15 27.69
C ILE A 10 3.47 -15.00 26.73
N LEU A 11 4.62 -14.31 26.90
CA LEU A 11 5.06 -13.24 26.01
C LEU A 11 5.28 -13.75 24.58
N ILE A 12 5.97 -14.88 24.42
CA ILE A 12 6.20 -15.52 23.11
C ILE A 12 4.88 -15.91 22.45
N LEU A 13 3.92 -16.44 23.22
CA LEU A 13 2.61 -16.80 22.69
C LEU A 13 1.82 -15.57 22.21
N PHE A 14 1.94 -14.44 22.91
CA PHE A 14 1.29 -13.19 22.53
C PHE A 14 1.86 -12.60 21.23
N CYS A 15 3.18 -12.75 21.00
CA CYS A 15 3.81 -12.33 19.75
C CYS A 15 3.27 -13.07 18.51
N LEU A 16 2.78 -14.31 18.66
CA LEU A 16 2.22 -15.10 17.56
C LEU A 16 0.84 -14.61 17.08
N VAL A 17 0.13 -13.80 17.89
CA VAL A 17 -1.23 -13.32 17.56
C VAL A 17 -1.22 -11.98 16.82
N SER A 18 -0.08 -11.30 16.72
CA SER A 18 0.03 -9.96 16.09
C SER A 18 -0.04 -9.97 14.55
N CYS A 19 -0.37 -11.09 13.92
CA CYS A 19 -0.46 -11.17 12.46
C CYS A 19 -1.65 -10.31 11.97
N ASP A 20 -1.35 -9.23 11.25
CA ASP A 20 -2.34 -8.32 10.70
C ASP A 20 -3.11 -8.99 9.55
N LYS A 21 -4.40 -9.25 9.79
CA LYS A 21 -5.31 -9.91 8.84
C LYS A 21 -6.05 -8.93 7.92
N LYS A 22 -5.84 -7.61 8.06
CA LYS A 22 -6.63 -6.59 7.35
C LYS A 22 -6.10 -6.25 5.96
N ARG A 23 -4.96 -6.81 5.58
CA ARG A 23 -4.32 -6.53 4.29
C ARG A 23 -4.95 -7.36 3.18
N VAL A 24 -5.80 -6.72 2.37
CA VAL A 24 -6.55 -7.37 1.28
C VAL A 24 -5.73 -7.48 -0.01
N PHE A 25 -4.86 -6.50 -0.28
CA PHE A 25 -4.03 -6.49 -1.48
C PHE A 25 -2.71 -5.73 -1.23
N ASP A 26 -1.61 -6.27 -1.74
CA ASP A 26 -0.31 -5.62 -1.77
C ASP A 26 0.51 -6.13 -2.96
N ASP A 27 0.72 -5.27 -3.94
CA ASP A 27 1.56 -5.57 -5.10
C ASP A 27 2.50 -4.38 -5.36
N TYR A 28 3.76 -4.69 -5.66
CA TYR A 28 4.79 -3.71 -5.98
C TYR A 28 5.41 -4.07 -7.32
N LYS A 29 5.35 -3.13 -8.26
CA LYS A 29 6.05 -3.23 -9.54
C LYS A 29 7.33 -2.40 -9.50
N SER A 30 8.46 -3.04 -9.82
CA SER A 30 9.72 -2.33 -10.03
C SER A 30 9.77 -1.77 -11.44
N VAL A 31 10.18 -0.51 -11.56
CA VAL A 31 10.32 0.23 -12.83
C VAL A 31 11.78 0.29 -13.30
N GLY A 32 12.68 -0.49 -12.69
CA GLY A 32 14.10 -0.52 -13.01
C GLY A 32 14.85 0.71 -12.49
N ASN A 33 15.82 1.21 -13.28
CA ASN A 33 16.67 2.33 -12.88
C ASN A 33 16.00 3.71 -13.02
N ALA A 34 15.06 3.84 -13.95
CA ALA A 34 14.36 5.08 -14.22
C ALA A 34 12.92 4.80 -14.66
N TRP A 35 11.99 5.62 -14.19
CA TRP A 35 10.59 5.54 -14.61
C TRP A 35 10.31 6.55 -15.71
N ALA A 36 9.97 6.06 -16.91
CA ALA A 36 9.58 6.92 -18.02
C ALA A 36 8.20 7.54 -17.76
N ARG A 37 8.05 8.83 -18.04
CA ARG A 37 6.80 9.58 -17.79
C ARG A 37 5.56 8.94 -18.44
N ASP A 38 5.73 8.39 -19.64
CA ASP A 38 4.64 7.80 -20.43
C ASP A 38 4.47 6.31 -20.17
N SER A 39 5.29 5.71 -19.29
CA SER A 39 5.14 4.31 -18.92
C SER A 39 4.07 4.14 -17.84
N ILE A 40 3.01 3.42 -18.19
CA ILE A 40 1.88 3.14 -17.30
C ILE A 40 2.19 1.85 -16.52
N VAL A 41 1.98 1.91 -15.21
CA VAL A 41 2.07 0.73 -14.34
C VAL A 41 0.64 0.31 -13.99
N GLU A 42 0.29 -0.91 -14.37
CA GLU A 42 -1.04 -1.49 -14.16
C GLU A 42 -1.02 -2.44 -12.96
N PHE A 43 -2.11 -2.42 -12.18
CA PHE A 43 -2.31 -3.25 -11.01
C PHE A 43 -3.68 -3.89 -11.11
N ASP A 44 -3.71 -5.21 -11.27
CA ASP A 44 -4.94 -5.99 -11.25
C ASP A 44 -5.17 -6.54 -9.84
N PHE A 45 -6.30 -6.16 -9.25
CA PHE A 45 -6.75 -6.72 -7.99
C PHE A 45 -8.19 -7.19 -8.13
N LYS A 46 -8.47 -8.35 -7.53
CA LYS A 46 -9.81 -8.91 -7.50
C LYS A 46 -10.53 -8.39 -6.25
N GLN A 47 -11.71 -7.81 -6.45
CA GLN A 47 -12.57 -7.41 -5.33
C GLN A 47 -13.37 -8.63 -4.88
N GLU A 48 -13.08 -9.13 -3.68
CA GLU A 48 -13.77 -10.31 -3.12
C GLU A 48 -15.19 -9.97 -2.60
N ASP A 49 -15.43 -8.74 -2.13
CA ASP A 49 -16.74 -8.28 -1.66
C ASP A 49 -17.08 -6.89 -2.21
N THR A 50 -18.21 -6.72 -2.89
CA THR A 50 -18.64 -5.44 -3.48
C THR A 50 -19.37 -4.52 -2.50
N THR A 51 -19.75 -5.01 -1.32
CA THR A 51 -20.54 -4.25 -0.33
C THR A 51 -19.65 -3.49 0.66
N GLN A 52 -18.39 -3.89 0.81
CA GLN A 52 -17.44 -3.28 1.73
C GLN A 52 -16.65 -2.14 1.06
N ARG A 53 -16.34 -1.11 1.85
CA ARG A 53 -15.48 0.00 1.41
C ARG A 53 -14.02 -0.39 1.60
N TYR A 54 -13.22 -0.29 0.53
CA TYR A 54 -11.78 -0.52 0.59
C TYR A 54 -11.03 0.81 0.59
N ASN A 55 -10.04 0.91 1.47
CA ASN A 55 -9.10 2.01 1.45
C ASN A 55 -7.97 1.67 0.47
N LEU A 56 -7.87 2.44 -0.62
CA LEU A 56 -6.81 2.27 -1.61
C LEU A 56 -5.67 3.24 -1.32
N PHE A 57 -4.46 2.70 -1.20
CA PHE A 57 -3.25 3.48 -1.02
C PHE A 57 -2.28 3.21 -2.16
N VAL A 58 -1.73 4.28 -2.74
CA VAL A 58 -0.67 4.20 -3.74
C VAL A 58 0.64 4.58 -3.06
N ASN A 59 1.52 3.60 -2.92
CA ASN A 59 2.84 3.80 -2.33
C ASN A 59 3.88 3.95 -3.44
N LEU A 60 4.58 5.08 -3.45
CA LEU A 60 5.68 5.33 -4.37
C LEU A 60 6.98 5.45 -3.58
N ARG A 61 7.96 4.62 -3.93
CA ARG A 61 9.30 4.66 -3.35
C ARG A 61 10.28 5.25 -4.36
N ALA A 62 10.85 6.40 -4.04
CA ALA A 62 11.97 7.00 -4.77
C ALA A 62 13.29 6.67 -4.06
N ASN A 63 14.39 6.63 -4.83
CA ASN A 63 15.74 6.54 -4.29
C ASN A 63 16.38 7.94 -4.17
N GLN A 64 17.60 8.01 -3.64
CA GLN A 64 18.34 9.27 -3.47
C GLN A 64 18.77 9.93 -4.80
N SER A 65 18.67 9.21 -5.93
CA SER A 65 19.02 9.72 -7.25
C SER A 65 17.94 10.64 -7.84
N TYR A 66 16.72 10.64 -7.27
CA TYR A 66 15.66 11.56 -7.69
C TYR A 66 15.92 12.96 -7.13
N GLN A 67 16.24 13.91 -8.02
CA GLN A 67 16.74 15.24 -7.65
C GLN A 67 15.65 16.26 -7.26
N PHE A 68 14.38 15.90 -7.39
CA PHE A 68 13.26 16.81 -7.19
C PHE A 68 12.47 16.50 -5.92
N SER A 69 11.76 17.48 -5.38
CA SER A 69 10.88 17.29 -4.21
C SER A 69 9.39 17.31 -4.58
N ASN A 70 9.05 17.53 -5.85
CA ASN A 70 7.69 17.69 -6.35
C ASN A 70 7.32 16.59 -7.35
N LEU A 71 7.03 15.38 -6.84
CA LEU A 71 6.51 14.30 -7.68
C LEU A 71 4.98 14.29 -7.67
N TYR A 72 4.38 14.33 -8.86
CA TYR A 72 2.94 14.20 -9.06
C TYR A 72 2.64 12.92 -9.83
N VAL A 73 1.67 12.16 -9.35
CA VAL A 73 1.20 10.94 -9.99
C VAL A 73 -0.25 11.10 -10.44
N ILE A 74 -0.57 10.50 -11.58
CA ILE A 74 -1.94 10.42 -12.09
C ILE A 74 -2.38 8.98 -11.86
N VAL A 75 -3.37 8.80 -11.00
CA VAL A 75 -3.95 7.49 -10.69
C VAL A 75 -5.26 7.37 -11.45
N ALA A 76 -5.42 6.28 -12.19
CA ALA A 76 -6.64 5.93 -12.88
C ALA A 76 -7.20 4.63 -12.29
N MET A 77 -8.48 4.61 -11.94
CA MET A 77 -9.18 3.42 -11.49
C MET A 77 -10.34 3.12 -12.42
N GLN A 78 -10.39 1.91 -12.95
CA GLN A 78 -11.53 1.43 -13.72
C GLN A 78 -12.45 0.62 -12.82
N ARG A 79 -13.74 0.98 -12.78
CA ARG A 79 -14.76 0.26 -12.01
C ARG A 79 -15.46 -0.80 -12.87
N PRO A 80 -16.09 -1.82 -12.24
CA PRO A 80 -17.04 -2.69 -12.92
C PRO A 80 -18.10 -1.82 -13.59
N GLY A 81 -18.21 -1.88 -14.92
CA GLY A 81 -19.05 -0.97 -15.72
C GLY A 81 -18.30 0.05 -16.58
N GLY A 82 -16.96 -0.03 -16.63
CA GLY A 82 -16.14 0.70 -17.61
C GLY A 82 -15.89 2.17 -17.30
N LEU A 83 -16.45 2.69 -16.20
CA LEU A 83 -16.20 4.06 -15.75
C LEU A 83 -14.76 4.18 -15.21
N VAL A 84 -13.98 5.05 -15.84
CA VAL A 84 -12.59 5.35 -15.42
C VAL A 84 -12.57 6.67 -14.64
N GLN A 85 -12.11 6.62 -13.39
CA GLN A 85 -11.87 7.81 -12.58
C GLN A 85 -10.38 8.14 -12.56
N ARG A 86 -10.00 9.35 -12.95
CA ARG A 86 -8.61 9.83 -12.94
C ARG A 86 -8.43 10.94 -11.91
N ARG A 87 -7.38 10.86 -11.09
CA ARG A 87 -7.00 11.92 -10.15
C ARG A 87 -5.49 12.17 -10.21
N ARG A 88 -5.10 13.43 -10.19
CA ARG A 88 -3.70 13.85 -9.99
C ARG A 88 -3.49 14.19 -8.52
N ALA A 89 -2.46 13.61 -7.90
CA ALA A 89 -2.11 13.90 -6.52
C ALA A 89 -0.58 14.01 -6.36
N PRO A 90 -0.09 14.87 -5.46
CA PRO A 90 1.33 14.84 -5.09
C PRO A 90 1.64 13.54 -4.34
N ALA A 91 2.72 12.87 -4.71
CA ALA A 91 3.12 11.58 -4.12
C ALA A 91 3.35 11.69 -2.59
N LEU A 92 3.83 12.85 -2.12
CA LEU A 92 4.06 13.12 -0.70
C LEU A 92 2.77 13.14 0.14
N ARG A 93 1.61 13.47 -0.47
CA ARG A 93 0.32 13.55 0.23
C ARG A 93 -0.45 12.24 0.20
N ALA A 94 -0.12 11.33 -0.73
CA ALA A 94 -0.74 10.02 -0.84
C ALA A 94 -0.51 9.15 0.42
N LEU A 95 0.56 9.43 1.16
CA LEU A 95 0.90 8.75 2.42
C LEU A 95 0.15 9.28 3.65
N TRP A 96 -0.43 10.49 3.59
CA TRP A 96 -1.01 11.16 4.76
C TRP A 96 -2.54 11.14 4.83
N THR A 97 -3.25 10.75 3.79
CA THR A 97 -4.72 10.60 3.84
C THR A 97 -5.17 9.26 4.44
N ALA A 98 -4.27 8.53 5.12
CA ALA A 98 -4.48 7.17 5.63
C ALA A 98 -4.60 7.07 7.16
N GLY A 99 -4.51 8.19 7.89
CA GLY A 99 -4.57 8.23 9.35
C GLY A 99 -5.59 9.25 9.81
N GLY A 100 -6.84 8.82 9.91
CA GLY A 100 -7.97 9.55 10.50
C GLY A 100 -9.03 8.55 10.92
#